data_AF-A0A5R9IIG5-F1
#
_entry.id   AF-A0A5R9IIG5-F1
#
_cell.length_a   1.000
_cell.length_b   1.000
_cell.length_c   1.000
_cell.angle_alpha   90.00
_cell.angle_beta   90.00
_cell.angle_gamma   90.00
#
_symmetry.space_group_name_H-M   'P 1'
#
loop_
_entity.id
_entity.type
_entity.pdbx_description
1 polymer ?
#
loop_
_entity_poly.entity_id
_entity_poly.type
_entity_poly.pdbx_seq_one_letter_code
_entity_poly.pdbx_strand_id
1 'polypeptide(L)'
;MSTDKSENMFWPDISTLEKAEGVAKGSCGIPIFVASITILVVLYGYFFSPILGITPWALIDASIFGLIAYGMFRINRLVSILGLIFYIWSQVDMLTTQGAGFSVLAVFFMIFWFNGIRGAFKYHKLKKQADSVEQVTT
;
A
#
# COMPACT_ATOMS: atom_id res chain seq x y z
N MET A 1 7.68 -30.35 -18.83
CA MET A 1 8.33 -29.06 -19.14
C MET A 1 7.76 -28.02 -18.18
N SER A 2 8.34 -27.92 -16.99
CA SER A 2 7.95 -26.96 -15.97
C SER A 2 8.46 -25.58 -16.40
N THR A 3 7.56 -24.71 -16.83
CA THR A 3 7.88 -23.31 -17.14
C THR A 3 8.20 -22.60 -15.83
N ASP A 4 9.48 -22.61 -15.45
CA ASP A 4 10.01 -21.79 -14.38
C ASP A 4 9.92 -20.33 -14.82
N LYS A 5 8.87 -19.65 -14.35
CA LYS A 5 8.48 -18.32 -14.80
C LYS A 5 9.19 -17.31 -13.90
N SER A 6 10.41 -16.97 -14.30
CA SER A 6 11.33 -15.97 -13.74
C SER A 6 10.73 -15.10 -12.62
N GLU A 7 11.24 -15.33 -11.41
CA GLU A 7 11.00 -14.50 -10.23
C GLU A 7 11.49 -13.07 -10.46
N ASN A 8 10.62 -12.16 -10.88
CA ASN A 8 10.92 -10.73 -10.89
C ASN A 8 10.38 -10.11 -9.60
N MET A 9 11.21 -9.39 -8.85
CA MET A 9 10.82 -8.68 -7.61
C MET A 9 9.61 -7.75 -7.82
N PHE A 10 9.46 -7.21 -9.03
CA PHE A 10 8.33 -6.37 -9.42
C PHE A 10 7.10 -7.15 -9.89
N TRP A 11 7.23 -8.42 -10.30
CA TRP A 11 6.14 -9.27 -10.79
C TRP A 11 6.28 -10.72 -10.27
N PRO A 12 6.08 -10.95 -8.97
CA PRO A 12 6.14 -12.28 -8.40
C PRO A 12 5.00 -13.15 -8.96
N ASP A 13 5.29 -14.44 -9.18
CA ASP A 13 4.28 -15.39 -9.62
C ASP A 13 3.25 -15.64 -8.50
N ILE A 14 2.03 -15.14 -8.74
CA ILE A 14 0.89 -15.20 -7.83
C ILE A 14 -0.08 -16.34 -8.22
N SER A 15 0.41 -17.46 -8.75
CA SER A 15 -0.42 -18.63 -9.13
C SER A 15 -1.04 -19.35 -7.94
N THR A 16 -0.42 -19.26 -6.76
CA THR A 16 -0.89 -19.90 -5.51
C THR A 16 -1.56 -18.89 -4.59
N LEU A 17 -2.59 -19.32 -3.87
CA LEU A 17 -3.38 -18.50 -2.94
C LEU A 17 -2.49 -17.89 -1.83
N GLU A 18 -1.55 -18.68 -1.31
CA GLU A 18 -0.57 -18.28 -0.29
C GLU A 18 0.42 -17.22 -0.81
N LYS A 19 0.89 -17.33 -2.05
CA LYS A 19 1.76 -16.32 -2.69
C LYS A 19 1.02 -15.01 -2.96
N ALA A 20 -0.25 -15.08 -3.37
CA ALA A 20 -1.08 -13.90 -3.58
C ALA A 20 -1.36 -13.15 -2.26
N GLU A 21 -1.57 -13.88 -1.17
CA GLU A 21 -1.70 -13.32 0.17
C GLU A 21 -0.38 -12.69 0.66
N GLY A 22 0.75 -13.37 0.46
CA GLY A 22 2.07 -12.85 0.83
C GLY A 22 2.41 -11.54 0.13
N VAL A 23 2.13 -11.43 -1.17
CA VAL A 23 2.34 -10.19 -1.94
C VAL A 23 1.38 -9.08 -1.52
N ALA A 24 0.11 -9.41 -1.25
CA ALA A 24 -0.86 -8.45 -0.75
C ALA A 24 -0.48 -7.90 0.63
N LYS A 25 -0.09 -8.78 1.57
CA LYS A 25 0.36 -8.37 2.91
C LYS A 25 1.71 -7.67 2.89
N GLY A 26 2.63 -8.06 2.00
CA GLY A 26 3.92 -7.39 1.84
C GLY A 26 3.78 -5.91 1.47
N SER A 27 2.75 -5.57 0.68
CA SER A 27 2.45 -4.18 0.35
C SER A 27 1.88 -3.34 1.50
N CYS A 28 1.44 -3.96 2.62
CA CYS A 28 1.02 -3.24 3.83
C CYS A 28 2.17 -2.49 4.52
N GLY A 29 3.42 -2.87 4.27
CA GLY A 29 4.59 -2.19 4.85
C GLY A 29 4.72 -0.73 4.40
N ILE A 30 4.21 -0.39 3.21
CA ILE A 30 4.31 0.97 2.65
C ILE A 30 3.48 1.99 3.42
N PRO A 31 2.15 1.85 3.58
CA PRO A 31 1.38 2.82 4.35
C PRO A 31 1.85 2.93 5.80
N ILE A 32 2.35 1.84 6.39
CA ILE A 32 2.95 1.86 7.74
C ILE A 32 4.23 2.71 7.75
N PHE A 33 5.11 2.52 6.76
CA PHE A 33 6.34 3.30 6.64
C PHE A 33 6.03 4.79 6.42
N VAL A 34 5.09 5.12 5.52
CA VAL A 34 4.66 6.50 5.27
C VAL A 34 4.09 7.13 6.54
N ALA A 35 3.16 6.47 7.24
CA ALA A 35 2.61 6.97 8.49
C ALA A 35 3.69 7.19 9.57
N SER A 36 4.63 6.25 9.68
CA SER A 36 5.73 6.33 10.66
C SER A 36 6.66 7.51 10.38
N ILE A 37 7.06 7.71 9.12
CA ILE A 37 7.87 8.87 8.71
C ILE A 37 7.11 10.17 8.98
N THR A 38 5.82 10.25 8.62
CA THR A 38 5.00 11.45 8.88
C THR A 38 4.96 11.80 10.37
N ILE A 39 4.73 10.81 11.23
CA ILE A 39 4.73 11.01 12.70
C ILE A 39 6.10 11.50 13.18
N LEU A 40 7.20 10.89 12.70
CA LEU A 40 8.55 11.31 13.08
C LEU A 40 8.85 12.74 12.66
N VAL A 41 8.41 13.16 11.46
CA VAL A 41 8.61 14.53 10.98
C VAL A 41 7.78 15.54 11.79
N VAL A 42 6.54 15.21 12.12
CA VAL A 42 5.70 16.06 12.99
C VAL A 42 6.31 16.18 14.39
N LEU A 43 6.77 15.07 14.99
CA LEU A 43 7.43 15.09 16.30
C LEU A 43 8.71 15.91 16.26
N TYR A 44 9.53 15.76 15.22
CA TYR A 44 10.73 16.56 15.05
C TYR A 44 10.38 18.06 14.96
N GLY A 45 9.37 18.42 14.17
CA GLY A 45 8.89 19.80 14.05
C GLY A 45 8.38 20.39 15.36
N TYR A 46 7.84 19.55 16.26
CA TYR A 46 7.40 19.95 17.59
C TYR A 46 8.55 20.25 18.56
N PHE A 47 9.62 19.43 18.56
CA PHE A 47 10.76 19.61 19.46
C PHE A 47 11.82 20.60 18.97
N PHE A 48 11.96 20.78 17.66
CA PHE A 48 12.99 21.63 17.05
C PHE A 48 12.37 22.82 16.32
N SER A 49 12.35 22.77 14.99
CA SER A 49 11.71 23.76 14.13
C SER A 49 11.00 23.02 13.00
N PRO A 50 9.87 23.54 12.48
CA PRO A 50 9.13 22.87 11.43
C PRO A 50 10.01 22.71 10.20
N ILE A 51 10.40 21.47 9.92
CA ILE A 51 11.03 21.10 8.66
C ILE A 51 9.89 20.75 7.70
N LEU A 52 9.98 21.27 6.47
CA LEU A 52 9.01 21.04 5.38
C LEU A 52 7.61 21.68 5.58
N GLY A 53 7.39 22.57 6.56
CA GLY A 53 6.08 23.23 6.73
C GLY A 53 4.94 22.26 7.08
N ILE A 54 5.29 21.06 7.56
CA ILE A 54 4.33 20.04 7.97
C ILE A 54 3.68 20.47 9.29
N THR A 55 2.36 20.65 9.24
CA THR A 55 1.56 21.06 10.39
C THR A 55 1.06 19.85 11.18
N PRO A 56 0.59 20.03 12.44
CA PRO A 56 -0.02 18.94 13.21
C PRO A 56 -1.20 18.25 12.52
N TRP A 57 -1.81 18.87 11.50
CA TRP A 57 -2.84 18.24 10.67
C TRP A 57 -2.35 16.97 9.95
N ALA A 58 -1.05 16.87 9.67
CA ALA A 58 -0.48 15.66 9.06
C ALA A 58 -0.58 14.40 9.96
N LEU A 59 -0.84 14.56 11.27
CA LEU A 59 -1.16 13.42 12.14
C LEU A 59 -2.49 12.76 11.78
N ILE A 60 -3.46 13.54 11.28
CA ILE A 60 -4.74 13.00 10.81
C ILE A 60 -4.50 12.16 9.56
N ASP A 61 -3.68 12.65 8.63
CA ASP A 61 -3.30 11.90 7.43
C ASP A 61 -2.54 10.62 7.79
N ALA A 62 -1.59 10.69 8.72
CA ALA A 62 -0.87 9.51 9.23
C ALA A 62 -1.82 8.49 9.86
N SER A 63 -2.84 8.95 10.58
CA SER A 63 -3.88 8.08 11.15
C SER A 63 -4.71 7.41 10.06
N ILE A 64 -5.07 8.14 9.00
CA ILE A 64 -5.76 7.59 7.83
C ILE A 64 -4.89 6.53 7.13
N PHE A 65 -3.59 6.76 6.96
CA PHE A 65 -2.65 5.76 6.45
C PHE A 65 -2.56 4.52 7.35
N GLY A 66 -2.63 4.68 8.67
CA GLY A 66 -2.73 3.56 9.61
C GLY A 66 -4.00 2.72 9.41
N LEU A 67 -5.15 3.37 9.22
CA LEU A 67 -6.42 2.69 8.91
C LEU A 67 -6.37 1.97 7.56
N ILE A 68 -5.75 2.59 6.56
CA ILE A 68 -5.51 1.99 5.24
C ILE A 68 -4.61 0.75 5.38
N ALA A 69 -3.51 0.84 6.12
CA ALA A 69 -2.63 -0.29 6.39
C ALA A 69 -3.39 -1.45 7.02
N TYR A 70 -4.25 -1.17 8.00
CA TYR A 70 -5.10 -2.18 8.63
C TYR A 70 -6.10 -2.80 7.65
N GLY A 71 -6.73 -2.01 6.78
CA GLY A 71 -7.65 -2.54 5.77
C GLY A 71 -6.95 -3.33 4.66
N MET A 72 -5.71 -2.96 4.31
CA MET A 72 -4.85 -3.75 3.42
C MET A 72 -4.44 -5.07 4.08
N PHE A 73 -4.21 -5.09 5.40
CA PHE A 73 -3.92 -6.31 6.15
C PHE A 73 -5.08 -7.30 6.11
N ARG A 74 -6.32 -6.81 6.03
CA ARG A 74 -7.53 -7.62 5.78
C ARG A 74 -7.79 -7.93 4.29
N ILE A 75 -6.83 -7.62 3.40
CA ILE A 75 -6.89 -7.87 1.94
C ILE A 75 -8.15 -7.23 1.32
N ASN A 76 -8.60 -6.08 1.85
CA ASN A 76 -9.80 -5.43 1.32
C ASN A 76 -9.47 -4.69 0.01
N ARG A 77 -10.15 -5.09 -1.07
CA ARG A 77 -9.96 -4.54 -2.43
C ARG A 77 -10.25 -3.03 -2.47
N LEU A 78 -11.32 -2.59 -1.83
CA LEU A 78 -11.73 -1.18 -1.83
C LEU A 78 -10.76 -0.31 -1.04
N VAL A 79 -10.30 -0.79 0.11
CA VAL A 79 -9.37 -0.02 0.96
C VAL A 79 -8.02 0.17 0.27
N SER A 80 -7.55 -0.84 -0.47
CA SER A 80 -6.29 -0.74 -1.21
C SER A 80 -6.33 0.33 -2.31
N ILE A 81 -7.49 0.50 -2.98
CA ILE A 81 -7.71 1.54 -3.99
C ILE A 81 -7.88 2.91 -3.32
N LEU A 82 -8.69 3.00 -2.28
CA LEU A 82 -8.91 4.25 -1.53
C LEU A 82 -7.60 4.77 -0.96
N GLY A 83 -6.74 3.89 -0.46
CA GLY A 83 -5.43 4.28 0.05
C GLY A 83 -4.48 4.80 -1.03
N LEU A 84 -4.52 4.25 -2.25
CA LEU A 84 -3.75 4.78 -3.37
C LEU A 84 -4.25 6.17 -3.78
N ILE A 85 -5.57 6.38 -3.84
CA ILE A 85 -6.16 7.69 -4.15
C ILE A 85 -5.77 8.72 -3.08
N PHE A 86 -5.88 8.33 -1.81
CA PHE A 86 -5.49 9.18 -0.69
C PHE A 86 -4.00 9.52 -0.72
N TYR A 87 -3.14 8.56 -1.08
CA TYR A 87 -1.71 8.79 -1.26
C TYR A 87 -1.40 9.78 -2.37
N ILE A 88 -2.07 9.66 -3.52
CA ILE A 88 -1.91 10.62 -4.63
C ILE A 88 -2.35 12.01 -4.19
N TRP A 89 -3.48 12.13 -3.49
CA TRP A 89 -3.94 13.41 -2.96
C TRP A 89 -2.90 14.01 -2.00
N SER A 90 -2.40 13.22 -1.04
CA SER A 90 -1.37 13.67 -0.10
C SER A 90 -0.10 14.17 -0.82
N GLN A 91 0.33 13.51 -1.89
CA GLN A 91 1.47 13.97 -2.71
C GLN A 91 1.17 15.29 -3.44
N VAL A 92 -0.03 15.45 -4.00
CA VAL A 92 -0.45 16.70 -4.65
C VAL A 92 -0.53 17.84 -3.64
N ASP A 93 -1.09 17.60 -2.47
CA ASP A 93 -1.18 18.61 -1.41
C ASP A 93 0.23 19.07 -1.00
N MET A 94 1.15 18.14 -0.77
CA MET A 94 2.56 18.41 -0.44
C MET A 94 3.27 19.23 -1.54
N LEU A 95 3.01 18.93 -2.81
CA LEU A 95 3.54 19.70 -3.95
C LEU A 95 3.03 21.15 -3.95
N THR A 96 1.73 21.35 -3.67
CA THR A 96 1.12 22.68 -3.73
C THR A 96 1.43 23.55 -2.51
N THR A 97 1.52 22.97 -1.32
CA THR A 97 1.78 23.71 -0.07
C THR A 97 3.27 23.92 0.21
N GLN A 98 4.11 22.95 -0.14
CA GLN A 98 5.52 22.94 0.25
C GLN A 98 6.47 23.14 -0.94
N GLY A 99 5.96 23.10 -2.18
CA GLY A 99 6.78 23.14 -3.40
C GLY A 99 7.75 21.96 -3.52
N ALA A 100 7.58 20.93 -2.68
CA ALA A 100 8.43 19.76 -2.65
C ALA A 100 8.12 18.88 -3.87
N GLY A 101 9.10 18.71 -4.76
CA GLY A 101 8.95 17.89 -5.97
C GLY A 101 8.58 16.43 -5.67
N PHE A 102 8.01 15.73 -6.66
CA PHE A 102 7.76 14.29 -6.56
C PHE A 102 9.08 13.56 -6.25
N SER A 103 9.18 13.03 -5.04
CA SER A 103 10.37 12.28 -4.63
C SER A 103 10.41 10.93 -5.36
N VAL A 104 11.60 10.47 -5.75
CA VAL A 104 11.79 9.14 -6.38
C VAL A 104 11.18 8.03 -5.51
N LEU A 105 11.23 8.21 -4.19
CA LEU A 105 10.61 7.32 -3.21
C LEU A 105 9.09 7.22 -3.39
N ALA A 106 8.42 8.33 -3.77
CA ALA A 106 6.98 8.34 -3.94
C ALA A 106 6.53 7.52 -5.16
N VAL A 107 7.30 7.58 -6.24
CA VAL A 107 7.08 6.74 -7.44
C VAL A 107 7.31 5.27 -7.09
N PHE A 108 8.36 4.98 -6.32
CA PHE A 108 8.67 3.63 -5.88
C PHE A 108 7.54 3.01 -5.04
N PHE A 109 7.00 3.77 -4.08
CA PHE A 109 5.84 3.38 -3.29
C PHE A 109 4.61 3.15 -4.16
N MET A 110 4.37 4.00 -5.15
CA MET A 110 3.23 3.85 -6.05
C MET A 110 3.29 2.53 -6.82
N ILE A 111 4.47 2.17 -7.38
CA ILE A 111 4.66 0.92 -8.11
C ILE A 111 4.40 -0.30 -7.22
N PHE A 112 4.96 -0.32 -6.00
CA PHE A 112 4.73 -1.41 -5.07
C PHE A 112 3.27 -1.50 -4.61
N TRP A 113 2.60 -0.37 -4.43
CA TRP A 113 1.18 -0.32 -4.07
C TRP A 113 0.30 -0.89 -5.19
N PHE A 114 0.60 -0.55 -6.45
CA PHE A 114 -0.06 -1.15 -7.61
C PHE A 114 0.09 -2.68 -7.64
N ASN A 115 1.27 -3.19 -7.31
CA ASN A 115 1.51 -4.64 -7.20
C ASN A 115 0.69 -5.28 -6.07
N GLY A 116 0.60 -4.61 -4.92
CA GLY A 116 -0.26 -5.00 -3.81
C GLY A 116 -1.75 -5.11 -4.19
N ILE A 117 -2.27 -4.10 -4.90
CA ILE A 117 -3.66 -4.09 -5.40
C ILE A 117 -3.88 -5.28 -6.33
N ARG A 118 -2.98 -5.53 -7.29
CA ARG A 118 -3.11 -6.67 -8.21
C ARG A 118 -3.10 -8.01 -7.46
N GLY A 119 -2.26 -8.15 -6.43
CA GLY A 119 -2.25 -9.29 -5.52
C GLY A 119 -3.59 -9.49 -4.81
N ALA A 120 -4.16 -8.42 -4.23
CA ALA A 120 -5.45 -8.47 -3.52
C ALA A 120 -6.64 -8.83 -4.44
N PHE A 121 -6.63 -8.35 -5.69
CA PHE A 121 -7.62 -8.73 -6.69
C PHE A 121 -7.50 -10.21 -7.09
N LYS A 122 -6.28 -10.70 -7.29
CA LYS A 122 -6.04 -12.10 -7.66
C LYS A 122 -6.38 -13.06 -6.51
N TYR A 123 -6.05 -12.72 -5.27
CA TYR A 123 -6.43 -13.48 -4.07
C TYR A 123 -7.94 -13.71 -4.00
N HIS A 124 -8.74 -12.67 -4.20
CA HIS A 124 -10.19 -12.81 -4.18
C HIS A 124 -10.76 -13.62 -5.36
N LYS A 125 -10.12 -13.53 -6.54
CA LYS A 125 -10.51 -14.35 -7.70
C LYS A 125 -10.21 -15.83 -7.44
N LEU A 126 -9.05 -16.14 -6.89
CA LEU A 126 -8.64 -17.51 -6.54
C LEU A 126 -9.50 -18.09 -5.41
N LYS A 127 -9.79 -17.29 -4.37
CA LYS A 127 -10.68 -17.70 -3.28
C LYS A 127 -12.06 -18.09 -3.79
N LYS A 128 -12.67 -17.24 -4.65
CA LYS A 128 -13.97 -17.55 -5.27
C LYS A 128 -13.93 -18.84 -6.09
N GLN A 129 -12.83 -19.13 -6.78
CA GLN A 129 -12.67 -20.36 -7.56
C GLN A 129 -12.52 -21.60 -6.66
N ALA A 130 -11.76 -21.51 -5.57
CA ALA A 130 -11.63 -22.60 -4.60
C ALA A 130 -12.99 -22.94 -3.97
N ASP A 131 -13.72 -21.93 -3.49
CA ASP A 131 -15.05 -22.10 -2.91
C ASP A 131 -16.05 -22.74 -3.90
N SER A 132 -15.90 -22.46 -5.20
CA SER A 132 -16.78 -23.03 -6.25
C SER A 132 -16.47 -24.49 -6.58
N VAL A 133 -15.22 -24.93 -6.42
CA VAL A 133 -14.81 -26.33 -6.70
C VAL A 133 -15.25 -27.26 -5.57
N GLU A 134 -15.18 -26.78 -4.33
CA GLU A 134 -15.64 -27.52 -3.14
C GLU A 134 -17.16 -27.76 -3.17
N GLN A 135 -17.93 -26.79 -3.66
CA GLN A 135 -19.39 -26.90 -3.83
C GLN A 135 -19.83 -27.91 -4.91
N VAL A 136 -18.95 -28.26 -5.86
CA VAL A 136 -19.27 -29.22 -6.95
C VAL A 136 -18.89 -30.65 -6.58
N THR A 137 -18.07 -30.82 -5.54
CA THR A 137 -17.61 -32.13 -5.04
C THR A 137 -18.39 -32.65 -3.83
N THR A 138 -19.36 -31.87 -3.35
CA THR A 138 -20.31 -32.24 -2.28
C THR A 138 -21.69 -32.53 -2.89
#